data_AF-A0A392UKZ2-F1
#
_entry.id   AF-A0A392UKZ2-F1
#
_cell.length_a   1.000
_cell.length_b   1.000
_cell.length_c   1.000
_cell.angle_alpha   90.00
_cell.angle_beta   90.00
_cell.angle_gamma   90.00
#
_symmetry.space_group_name_H-M   'P 1'
#
loop_
_entity.id
_entity.type
_entity.pdbx_description
1 polymer ?
#
loop_
_entity_poly.entity_id
_entity_poly.type
_entity_poly.pdbx_seq_one_letter_code
_entity_poly.pdbx_strand_id
1 'polypeptide(L)' 'MENREREIHTAETRVLTSFNNQNPPKFRDDGGPAAADLWLQAMEKILGAIHCPEGEM' A
#
# COMPACT_ATOMS: atom_id res chain seq x y z
N MET A 1 27.21 2.60 -0.34
CA MET A 1 26.11 1.86 -0.97
C MET A 1 25.26 1.17 0.10
N GLU A 2 25.89 0.46 1.03
CA GLU A 2 25.22 -0.30 2.11
C GLU A 2 24.29 0.51 3.04
N ASN A 3 24.61 1.77 3.38
CA ASN A 3 23.73 2.56 4.25
C ASN A 3 22.40 2.93 3.55
N ARG A 4 22.46 3.27 2.25
CA ARG A 4 21.28 3.63 1.45
C ARG A 4 20.34 2.44 1.26
N GLU A 5 20.89 1.25 1.04
CA GLU A 5 20.10 0.02 0.90
C GLU A 5 19.35 -0.33 2.19
N ARG A 6 20.00 -0.13 3.35
CA ARG A 6 19.37 -0.31 4.66
C ARG A 6 18.26 0.71 4.93
N GLU A 7 18.46 1.96 4.51
CA GLU A 7 17.45 3.01 4.62
C GLU A 7 16.24 2.71 3.73
N ILE A 8 16.44 2.27 2.48
CA ILE A 8 15.37 1.84 1.57
C ILE A 8 14.58 0.69 2.18
N HIS A 9 15.26 -0.38 2.61
CA HIS A 9 14.61 -1.53 3.23
C HIS A 9 13.80 -1.14 4.49
N THR A 10 14.33 -0.21 5.28
CA THR A 10 13.64 0.31 6.47
C THR A 10 12.42 1.14 6.09
N ALA A 11 12.52 1.98 5.06
CA ALA A 11 11.41 2.79 4.55
C ALA A 11 10.29 1.91 3.98
N GLU A 12 10.64 0.91 3.16
CA GLU A 12 9.68 -0.07 2.61
C GLU A 12 8.96 -0.84 3.73
N THR A 13 9.71 -1.29 4.75
CA THR A 13 9.13 -1.99 5.91
C THR A 13 8.12 -1.10 6.66
N ARG A 14 8.41 0.20 6.80
CA ARG A 14 7.50 1.17 7.42
C ARG A 14 6.25 1.39 6.59
N VAL A 15 6.38 1.54 5.27
CA VAL A 15 5.25 1.68 4.35
C VAL A 15 4.35 0.45 4.39
N LEU A 16 4.93 -0.76 4.31
CA LEU A 16 4.18 -2.01 4.38
C LEU A 16 3.46 -2.19 5.72
N THR A 17 4.11 -1.82 6.83
CA THR A 17 3.49 -1.86 8.15
C THR A 17 2.32 -0.89 8.24
N SER A 18 2.48 0.34 7.73
CA SER A 18 1.41 1.35 7.66
C SER A 18 0.23 0.84 6.82
N PHE A 19 0.51 0.21 5.67
CA PHE A 19 -0.49 -0.42 4.82
C PHE A 19 -1.29 -1.48 5.56
N ASN A 20 -0.62 -2.43 6.21
CA ASN A 20 -1.30 -3.49 6.95
C ASN A 20 -2.16 -2.96 8.12
N ASN A 21 -1.72 -1.88 8.78
CA ASN A 21 -2.46 -1.24 9.87
C ASN A 21 -3.77 -0.57 9.40
N GLN A 22 -3.89 -0.24 8.11
CA GLN A 22 -5.14 0.26 7.53
C GLN A 22 -6.18 -0.85 7.27
N ASN A 23 -5.85 -2.11 7.58
CA ASN A 23 -6.71 -3.28 7.37
C ASN A 23 -7.25 -3.37 5.93
N PRO A 24 -6.36 -3.49 4.93
CA PRO A 24 -6.76 -3.51 3.53
C PRO A 24 -7.76 -4.63 3.25
N PRO A 25 -8.84 -4.36 2.49
CA PRO A 25 -9.83 -5.38 2.18
C PRO A 25 -9.24 -6.45 1.27
N LYS A 26 -9.68 -7.70 1.46
CA LYS A 26 -9.37 -8.78 0.51
C LYS A 26 -10.29 -8.66 -0.71
N PHE A 27 -9.72 -8.78 -1.90
CA PHE A 27 -10.52 -8.92 -3.10
C PHE A 27 -11.30 -10.23 -3.07
N ARG A 28 -12.56 -10.19 -3.48
CA ARG A 28 -13.41 -11.37 -3.63
C ARG A 28 -13.99 -11.35 -5.04
N ASP A 29 -13.85 -12.47 -5.73
CA ASP A 29 -14.25 -12.64 -7.13
C ASP A 29 -15.76 -12.94 -7.29
N ASP A 30 -16.51 -13.01 -6.18
CA ASP A 30 -17.93 -13.39 -6.15
C ASP A 30 -18.89 -12.22 -6.37
N GLY A 31 -18.41 -10.97 -6.33
CA GLY A 31 -19.26 -9.77 -6.37
C GLY A 31 -19.43 -9.10 -7.74
N GLY A 32 -18.79 -9.64 -8.80
CA GLY A 32 -18.81 -9.06 -10.14
C GLY A 32 -18.12 -7.68 -10.26
N PRO A 33 -18.28 -6.97 -11.39
CA PRO A 33 -17.51 -5.76 -11.69
C PRO A 33 -17.64 -4.64 -10.63
N ALA A 34 -18.85 -4.40 -10.11
CA ALA A 34 -19.08 -3.36 -9.11
C ALA A 34 -18.34 -3.64 -7.77
N ALA A 35 -18.20 -4.91 -7.38
CA ALA A 35 -17.43 -5.26 -6.20
C ALA A 35 -15.92 -5.07 -6.41
N ALA A 36 -15.44 -5.28 -7.64
CA ALA A 36 -14.06 -4.96 -8.00
C ALA A 36 -13.79 -3.47 -7.94
N ASP A 37 -14.71 -2.64 -8.44
CA ASP A 37 -14.59 -1.18 -8.37
C ASP A 37 -14.53 -0.69 -6.91
N LEU A 38 -15.38 -1.24 -6.03
CA LEU A 38 -15.37 -0.90 -4.60
C LEU A 38 -14.07 -1.34 -3.91
N TRP A 39 -13.53 -2.50 -4.28
CA TRP A 39 -12.24 -2.96 -3.76
C TRP A 39 -11.09 -2.04 -4.21
N LEU A 40 -11.07 -1.66 -5.49
CA LEU A 40 -10.08 -0.73 -6.03
C LEU A 40 -10.14 0.63 -5.33
N GLN A 41 -11.34 1.20 -5.19
CA GLN A 41 -11.53 2.48 -4.51
C GLN A 41 -11.04 2.45 -3.05
N ALA A 42 -11.28 1.33 -2.35
CA ALA A 42 -10.78 1.16 -0.98
C ALA A 42 -9.24 1.09 -0.95
N MET A 43 -8.63 0.40 -1.91
CA MET A 43 -7.17 0.32 -2.04
C MET A 43 -6.55 1.70 -2.36
N GLU A 44 -7.14 2.45 -3.30
CA GLU A 44 -6.71 3.82 -3.64
C GLU A 44 -6.76 4.75 -2.43
N LYS A 45 -7.82 4.65 -1.62
CA LYS A 45 -7.94 5.44 -0.38
C LYS A 45 -6.84 5.13 0.62
N ILE A 46 -6.49 3.84 0.78
CA ILE A 46 -5.41 3.41 1.68
C ILE A 46 -4.07 3.91 1.17
N LEU A 47 -3.79 3.75 -0.13
CA LEU A 47 -2.57 4.23 -0.76
C LEU A 47 -2.43 5.76 -0.67
N GLY A 48 -3.52 6.50 -0.86
CA GLY A 48 -3.52 7.96 -0.69
C GLY A 48 -3.33 8.42 0.75
N ALA A 49 -3.69 7.60 1.74
CA ALA A 49 -3.48 7.89 3.15
C ALA A 49 -2.05 7.55 3.64
N ILE A 50 -1.35 6.66 2.94
CA ILE A 50 0.01 6.26 3.27
C ILE A 50 0.97 7.14 2.51
N HIS A 51 1.77 7.91 3.24
CA HIS A 51 2.87 8.62 2.64
C HIS A 51 3.95 7.61 2.23
N CYS A 52 4.07 7.35 0.92
CA CYS A 52 5.32 6.80 0.40
C CYS A 52 6.37 7.92 0.52
N PRO A 53 7.56 7.66 1.08
CA PRO A 53 8.68 8.56 0.84
C PRO A 53 8.89 8.54 -0.67
N GLU A 54 8.78 9.70 -1.32
CA GLU A 54 9.19 9.85 -2.71
C GLU A 54 10.62 9.31 -2.78
N GLY A 55 10.78 8.16 -3.44
CA GLY A 55 12.09 7.75 -3.88
C GLY A 55 12.53 8.85 -4.82
N GLU A 56 13.51 9.65 -4.41
CA GLU A 56 14.32 10.43 -5.33
C GLU A 56 14.70 9.48 -6.48
N MET A 57 14.08 9.71 -7.64
CA MET A 57 14.32 8.96 -8.87
C MET A 57 15.65 9.41 -9.46
#